data_AF-A0A7C3MH25-F1
#
_entry.id   AF-A0A7C3MH25-F1
#
_cell.length_a   1.000
_cell.length_b   1.000
_cell.length_c   1.000
_cell.angle_alpha   90.00
_cell.angle_beta   90.00
_cell.angle_gamma   90.00
#
_symmetry.space_group_name_H-M   'P 1'
#
loop_
_entity.id
_entity.type
_entity.pdbx_description
1 polymer ?
#
loop_
_entity_poly.entity_id
_entity_poly.type
_entity_poly.pdbx_seq_one_letter_code
_entity_poly.pdbx_strand_id
1 'polypeptide(L)'
;MRIKALVVLLSIFLVIPLYSVTKIERLGVHPFMKKRVITPQDLRNIEKYEADLKAGFEMAGAGELIAPFIEEIKAGRIWDSELKPGDTVKWMLFKERGKVKVVTDGLIAIKKPIKAYRVTFFKDLKTYDFVIPSICANISLMNVTEHPAPECYLEVSPGRIEVGNPVILDLCKSKNWVKGVIKVSLGGKEISTIEATKDDCKKTFTANEPGNYKFEATVYEEHEIASKNPCVASVEYWKNLPPQCDLKVSPQKILTGEEITLDASGSSDPEGKLKGVKFTIKSDGVVEEKTISEAPYVYKFKPSKAGSYKVELVAIDDHDVSSSTCEGSYNVLRRGFFLAETGIMSQADPRLFLPLRFGYQYRINQNYRVAGVLGYNIKIKGSSDEDEYGNPFTADLLFFYQPERFFIGAGTGLWLVKNENNLDFIVKAGYEVYYTDNLGVYLFLEGRIPYVNFDEKSDRGVVLFGGGVRF
;
A
#
# COMPACT_ATOMS: atom_id res chain seq x y z
N MET A 1 -52.29 55.99 -66.55
CA MET A 1 -51.36 56.90 -65.87
C MET A 1 -51.24 56.46 -64.40
N ARG A 2 -50.02 56.09 -63.97
CA ARG A 2 -49.52 56.03 -62.57
C ARG A 2 -50.14 55.04 -61.56
N ILE A 3 -49.45 53.89 -61.45
CA ILE A 3 -48.83 53.28 -60.24
C ILE A 3 -49.13 53.98 -58.90
N LYS A 4 -49.49 53.19 -57.87
CA LYS A 4 -48.79 53.21 -56.57
C LYS A 4 -49.03 51.93 -55.76
N ALA A 5 -47.92 51.24 -55.52
CA ALA A 5 -47.78 50.05 -54.69
C ALA A 5 -48.11 50.35 -53.22
N LEU A 6 -48.82 49.43 -52.58
CA LEU A 6 -49.10 49.45 -51.16
C LEU A 6 -47.93 48.75 -50.44
N VAL A 7 -47.00 49.55 -49.91
CA VAL A 7 -45.97 49.08 -48.97
C VAL A 7 -46.59 49.09 -47.58
N VAL A 8 -46.79 47.91 -47.00
CA VAL A 8 -47.20 47.75 -45.60
C VAL A 8 -45.96 47.86 -44.73
N LEU A 9 -45.80 49.01 -44.06
CA LEU A 9 -44.79 49.24 -43.04
C LEU A 9 -45.33 48.68 -41.71
N LEU A 10 -44.73 47.59 -41.22
CA LEU A 10 -45.05 47.00 -39.91
C LEU A 10 -44.40 47.86 -38.82
N SER A 11 -45.17 48.73 -38.19
CA SER A 11 -44.75 49.56 -37.05
C SER A 11 -44.78 48.74 -35.76
N ILE A 12 -43.60 48.34 -35.28
CA ILE A 12 -43.39 47.77 -33.95
C ILE A 12 -43.58 48.90 -32.92
N PHE A 13 -44.71 48.91 -32.22
CA PHE A 13 -44.91 49.76 -31.04
C PHE A 13 -44.11 49.20 -29.87
N LEU A 14 -42.95 49.81 -29.58
CA LEU A 14 -42.25 49.64 -28.32
C LEU A 14 -43.00 50.45 -27.25
N VAL A 15 -43.90 49.79 -26.51
CA VAL A 15 -44.56 50.38 -25.35
C VAL A 15 -43.52 50.47 -24.23
N ILE A 16 -42.96 51.66 -23.99
CA ILE A 16 -42.14 51.93 -22.81
C ILE A 16 -43.11 52.29 -21.67
N PRO A 17 -43.23 51.49 -20.61
CA PRO A 17 -44.00 51.90 -19.43
C PRO A 17 -43.34 53.12 -18.78
N LEU A 18 -44.07 54.24 -18.73
CA LEU A 18 -43.73 55.40 -17.89
C LEU A 18 -43.99 55.02 -16.43
N TYR A 19 -42.94 54.61 -15.70
CA TYR A 19 -43.04 54.44 -14.25
C TYR A 19 -43.16 55.82 -13.59
N SER A 20 -44.33 56.14 -13.02
CA SER A 20 -44.49 57.38 -12.25
C SER A 20 -44.07 57.14 -10.81
N VAL A 21 -42.92 57.70 -10.41
CA VAL A 21 -42.44 57.65 -9.01
C VAL A 21 -43.31 58.58 -8.15
N THR A 22 -43.84 58.09 -7.02
CA THR A 22 -44.71 58.88 -6.15
C THR A 22 -43.89 59.81 -5.27
N LYS A 23 -44.06 61.13 -5.41
CA LYS A 23 -43.34 62.11 -4.59
C LYS A 23 -43.97 62.27 -3.21
N ILE A 24 -43.19 62.05 -2.17
CA ILE A 24 -43.55 62.28 -0.76
C ILE A 24 -42.96 63.64 -0.33
N GLU A 25 -43.75 64.70 -0.55
CA GLU A 25 -43.29 66.08 -0.34
C GLU A 25 -43.39 66.54 1.12
N ARG A 26 -44.27 65.90 1.90
CA ARG A 26 -44.53 66.24 3.31
C ARG A 26 -44.71 64.99 4.16
N LEU A 27 -43.90 64.87 5.21
CA LEU A 27 -44.02 63.83 6.22
C LEU A 27 -44.72 64.39 7.48
N GLY A 28 -45.45 63.55 8.20
CA GLY A 28 -46.21 63.96 9.40
C GLY A 28 -47.64 64.46 9.16
N VAL A 29 -48.09 64.60 7.91
CA VAL A 29 -49.49 64.92 7.59
C VAL A 29 -50.42 63.74 7.92
N HIS A 30 -49.94 62.53 7.64
CA HIS A 30 -50.62 61.28 7.93
C HIS A 30 -49.71 60.40 8.78
N PRO A 31 -49.58 60.66 10.09
CA PRO A 31 -48.67 59.92 10.94
C PRO A 31 -49.25 58.55 11.30
N PHE A 32 -48.40 57.53 11.29
CA PHE A 32 -48.74 56.20 11.81
C PHE A 32 -49.00 56.26 13.32
N MET A 33 -48.12 56.92 14.08
CA MET A 33 -48.30 57.20 15.52
C MET A 33 -48.65 58.67 15.74
N LYS A 34 -49.76 58.93 16.44
CA LYS A 34 -50.20 60.30 16.78
C LYS A 34 -49.38 60.88 17.94
N LYS A 35 -48.08 61.13 17.72
CA LYS A 35 -47.16 61.73 18.69
C LYS A 35 -46.22 62.72 17.99
N ARG A 36 -45.96 63.89 18.60
CA ARG A 36 -45.15 64.97 17.98
C ARG A 36 -43.66 64.60 17.84
N VAL A 37 -43.11 63.84 18.78
CA VAL A 37 -41.75 63.33 18.76
C VAL A 37 -41.80 61.88 19.23
N ILE A 38 -41.46 60.97 18.33
CA ILE A 38 -41.34 59.54 18.59
C ILE A 38 -39.90 59.24 18.96
N THR A 39 -39.70 58.52 20.05
CA THR A 39 -38.41 58.05 20.54
C THR A 39 -38.26 56.55 20.24
N PRO A 40 -37.04 55.98 20.32
CA PRO A 40 -36.87 54.52 20.20
C PRO A 40 -37.71 53.76 21.23
N GLN A 41 -37.91 54.32 22.43
CA GLN A 41 -38.75 53.71 23.46
C GLN A 41 -40.24 53.67 23.09
N ASP A 42 -40.73 54.66 22.35
CA ASP A 42 -42.08 54.62 21.81
C ASP A 42 -42.24 53.52 20.78
N LEU A 43 -41.22 53.33 19.92
CA LEU A 43 -41.18 52.25 18.94
C LEU A 43 -41.13 50.87 19.60
N ARG A 44 -40.45 50.69 20.75
CA ARG A 44 -40.49 49.38 21.45
C ARG A 44 -41.91 48.92 21.80
N ASN A 45 -42.87 49.84 21.91
CA ASN A 45 -44.28 49.56 22.17
C ASN A 45 -45.14 49.47 20.89
N ILE A 46 -44.52 49.31 19.71
CA ILE A 46 -45.22 49.33 18.43
C ILE A 46 -46.21 48.15 18.26
N GLU A 47 -46.07 47.10 19.06
CA GLU A 47 -47.01 45.97 19.12
C GLU A 47 -48.45 46.42 19.45
N LYS A 48 -48.63 47.56 20.12
CA LYS A 48 -49.98 48.15 20.33
C LYS A 48 -50.71 48.46 19.03
N TYR A 49 -49.96 48.53 17.92
CA TYR A 49 -50.45 48.78 16.57
C TYR A 49 -50.38 47.51 15.70
N GLU A 50 -50.27 46.31 16.27
CA GLU A 50 -50.07 45.05 15.53
C GLU A 50 -51.09 44.84 14.41
N ALA A 51 -52.38 45.10 14.65
CA ALA A 51 -53.41 44.99 13.61
C ALA A 51 -53.18 45.95 12.42
N ASP A 52 -52.74 47.19 12.71
CA ASP A 52 -52.42 48.17 11.67
C ASP A 52 -51.12 47.80 10.93
N LEU A 53 -50.10 47.32 11.66
CA LEU A 53 -48.85 46.82 11.07
C LEU A 53 -49.13 45.65 10.14
N LYS A 54 -49.95 44.70 10.58
CA LYS A 54 -50.29 43.53 9.79
C LYS A 54 -50.99 43.89 8.50
N ALA A 55 -52.05 44.69 8.58
CA ALA A 55 -52.74 45.20 7.41
C ALA A 55 -51.78 45.95 6.47
N GLY A 56 -50.88 46.76 7.02
CA GLY A 56 -49.90 47.53 6.25
C GLY A 56 -48.90 46.69 5.49
N PHE A 57 -48.24 45.76 6.17
CA PHE A 57 -47.26 44.88 5.56
C PHE A 57 -47.91 43.91 4.57
N GLU A 58 -49.14 43.43 4.82
CA GLU A 58 -49.90 42.63 3.85
C GLU A 58 -50.25 43.45 2.59
N MET A 59 -50.71 44.70 2.74
CA MET A 59 -50.94 45.60 1.60
C MET A 59 -49.67 45.88 0.80
N ALA A 60 -48.51 45.89 1.46
CA ALA A 60 -47.21 46.07 0.82
C ALA A 60 -46.66 44.77 0.20
N GLY A 61 -47.37 43.63 0.28
CA GLY A 61 -46.89 42.33 -0.16
C GLY A 61 -45.73 41.78 0.68
N ALA A 62 -45.55 42.27 1.90
CA ALA A 62 -44.42 42.01 2.79
C ALA A 62 -44.88 41.40 4.14
N GLY A 63 -46.04 40.73 4.19
CA GLY A 63 -46.61 40.20 5.43
C GLY A 63 -45.67 39.27 6.22
N GLU A 64 -44.82 38.52 5.52
CA GLU A 64 -43.82 37.64 6.14
C GLU A 64 -42.70 38.37 6.90
N LEU A 65 -42.58 39.69 6.74
CA LEU A 65 -41.58 40.53 7.40
C LEU A 65 -42.07 41.14 8.72
N ILE A 66 -43.37 41.03 9.04
CA ILE A 66 -43.95 41.66 10.24
C ILE A 66 -43.30 41.15 11.52
N ALA A 67 -43.26 39.82 11.67
CA ALA A 67 -42.72 39.18 12.87
C ALA A 67 -41.26 39.56 13.13
N PRO A 68 -40.30 39.34 12.19
CA PRO A 68 -38.91 39.72 12.42
C PRO A 68 -38.75 41.23 12.64
N PHE A 69 -39.52 42.08 11.94
CA PHE A 69 -39.49 43.53 12.16
C PHE A 69 -39.91 43.94 13.58
N ILE A 70 -40.98 43.34 14.12
CA ILE A 70 -41.43 43.61 15.50
C ILE A 70 -40.39 43.11 16.52
N GLU A 71 -39.80 41.94 16.29
CA GLU A 71 -38.77 41.36 17.15
C GLU A 71 -37.54 42.27 17.26
N GLU A 72 -37.03 42.78 16.14
CA GLU A 72 -35.92 43.75 16.12
C GLU A 72 -36.22 45.00 16.94
N ILE A 73 -37.42 45.56 16.74
CA ILE A 73 -37.86 46.76 17.44
C ILE A 73 -37.98 46.51 18.95
N LYS A 74 -38.57 45.38 19.37
CA LYS A 74 -38.69 45.00 20.79
C LYS A 74 -37.33 44.79 21.43
N ALA A 75 -36.40 44.14 20.72
CA ALA A 75 -35.02 43.96 21.14
C ALA A 75 -34.25 45.28 21.26
N GLY A 76 -34.79 46.39 20.74
CA GLY A 76 -34.14 47.69 20.78
C GLY A 76 -33.02 47.85 19.76
N ARG A 77 -32.98 46.99 18.73
CA ARG A 77 -32.05 47.07 17.60
C ARG A 77 -32.53 48.14 16.62
N ILE A 78 -32.47 49.38 17.12
CA ILE A 78 -32.97 50.58 16.47
C ILE A 78 -31.83 51.60 16.50
N TRP A 79 -31.37 52.04 15.32
CA TRP A 79 -30.23 52.95 15.20
C TRP A 79 -30.69 54.34 14.77
N ASP A 80 -30.04 55.39 15.28
CA ASP A 80 -30.29 56.76 14.81
C ASP A 80 -29.94 56.88 13.31
N SER A 81 -30.80 57.57 12.56
CA SER A 81 -30.64 57.80 11.12
C SER A 81 -31.32 59.10 10.70
N GLU A 82 -31.28 59.39 9.40
CA GLU A 82 -31.97 60.53 8.81
C GLU A 82 -32.62 60.09 7.49
N LEU A 83 -33.82 60.61 7.25
CA LEU A 83 -34.47 60.52 5.95
C LEU A 83 -34.19 61.82 5.19
N LYS A 84 -33.53 61.72 4.04
CA LYS A 84 -32.97 62.85 3.29
C LYS A 84 -33.77 63.15 2.03
N PRO A 85 -33.75 64.41 1.54
CA PRO A 85 -34.27 64.73 0.22
C PRO A 85 -33.57 63.88 -0.86
N GLY A 86 -34.35 63.23 -1.72
CA GLY A 86 -33.86 62.36 -2.79
C GLY A 86 -33.79 60.88 -2.43
N ASP A 87 -33.96 60.51 -1.15
CA ASP A 87 -34.05 59.10 -0.76
C ASP A 87 -35.26 58.44 -1.43
N THR A 88 -35.15 57.13 -1.66
CA THR A 88 -36.24 56.32 -2.21
C THR A 88 -36.65 55.25 -1.22
N VAL A 89 -37.94 54.94 -1.20
CA VAL A 89 -38.52 53.83 -0.44
C VAL A 89 -39.25 52.91 -1.40
N LYS A 90 -39.07 51.60 -1.24
CA LYS A 90 -39.85 50.59 -1.97
C LYS A 90 -41.33 50.72 -1.62
N TRP A 91 -41.62 50.93 -0.33
CA TRP A 91 -42.94 51.30 0.14
C TRP A 91 -42.88 52.04 1.48
N MET A 92 -43.93 52.81 1.78
CA MET A 92 -44.14 53.48 3.07
C MET A 92 -45.58 53.28 3.56
N LEU A 93 -45.68 52.82 4.79
CA LEU A 93 -46.90 52.61 5.55
C LEU A 93 -47.25 53.86 6.37
N PHE A 94 -48.51 54.29 6.30
CA PHE A 94 -49.02 55.44 7.05
C PHE A 94 -50.51 55.31 7.37
N LYS A 95 -51.06 56.23 8.19
CA LYS A 95 -52.50 56.26 8.52
C LYS A 95 -53.18 57.52 8.02
N GLU A 96 -54.17 57.36 7.15
CA GLU A 96 -55.04 58.45 6.70
C GLU A 96 -56.46 58.24 7.24
N ARG A 97 -56.98 59.23 7.99
CA ARG A 97 -58.31 59.18 8.63
C ARG A 97 -58.54 57.90 9.44
N GLY A 98 -57.48 57.41 10.11
CA GLY A 98 -57.51 56.21 10.94
C GLY A 98 -57.36 54.89 10.18
N LYS A 99 -57.38 54.90 8.84
CA LYS A 99 -57.18 53.72 8.00
C LYS A 99 -55.73 53.61 7.55
N VAL A 100 -55.21 52.39 7.53
CA VAL A 100 -53.89 52.06 7.03
C VAL A 100 -53.85 52.25 5.51
N LYS A 101 -52.78 52.88 5.02
CA LYS A 101 -52.46 53.03 3.60
C LYS A 101 -50.98 52.79 3.34
N VAL A 102 -50.68 52.32 2.14
CA VAL A 102 -49.32 52.10 1.65
C VAL A 102 -49.12 52.89 0.37
N VAL A 103 -47.98 53.58 0.27
CA VAL A 103 -47.48 54.13 -0.99
C VAL A 103 -46.28 53.29 -1.42
N THR A 104 -46.22 52.91 -2.70
CA THR A 104 -45.10 52.18 -3.31
C THR A 104 -44.26 53.12 -4.17
N ASP A 105 -42.98 52.77 -4.38
CA ASP A 105 -42.05 53.53 -5.22
C ASP A 105 -42.03 55.02 -4.85
N GLY A 106 -41.81 55.30 -3.57
CA GLY A 106 -41.85 56.64 -3.00
C GLY A 106 -40.51 57.36 -3.14
N LEU A 107 -40.51 58.56 -3.73
CA LEU A 107 -39.38 59.48 -3.70
C LEU A 107 -39.58 60.50 -2.57
N ILE A 108 -38.64 60.57 -1.64
CA ILE A 108 -38.65 61.54 -0.55
C ILE A 108 -38.30 62.92 -1.12
N ALA A 109 -39.32 63.77 -1.29
CA ALA A 109 -39.22 65.11 -1.86
C ALA A 109 -39.38 66.22 -0.79
N ILE A 110 -38.91 65.95 0.43
CA ILE A 110 -38.91 66.91 1.55
C ILE A 110 -37.83 67.99 1.36
N LYS A 111 -37.94 69.10 2.08
CA LYS A 111 -36.99 70.24 1.94
C LYS A 111 -35.70 70.11 2.75
N LYS A 112 -35.72 69.40 3.88
CA LYS A 112 -34.59 69.22 4.80
C LYS A 112 -34.58 67.78 5.34
N PRO A 113 -33.41 67.20 5.66
CA PRO A 113 -33.34 65.91 6.34
C PRO A 113 -34.18 65.89 7.62
N ILE A 114 -34.82 64.75 7.89
CA ILE A 114 -35.64 64.52 9.07
C ILE A 114 -35.02 63.39 9.89
N LYS A 115 -34.86 63.61 11.20
CA LYS A 115 -34.39 62.55 12.11
C LYS A 115 -35.29 61.33 12.00
N ALA A 116 -34.68 60.17 11.78
CA ALA A 116 -35.35 58.89 11.64
C ALA A 116 -34.63 57.82 12.45
N TYR A 117 -35.22 56.63 12.45
CA TYR A 117 -34.65 55.44 13.05
C TYR A 117 -34.54 54.35 12.00
N ARG A 118 -33.41 53.64 11.99
CA ARG A 118 -33.13 52.52 11.09
C ARG A 118 -33.33 51.21 11.82
N VAL A 119 -33.92 50.24 11.14
CA VAL A 119 -34.09 48.86 11.63
C VAL A 119 -33.69 47.94 10.48
N THR A 120 -32.72 47.07 10.73
CA THR A 120 -32.16 46.18 9.71
C THR A 120 -32.19 44.75 10.24
N PHE A 121 -32.64 43.80 9.42
CA PHE A 121 -32.58 42.38 9.74
C PHE A 121 -32.36 41.54 8.49
N PHE A 122 -31.88 40.33 8.69
CA PHE A 122 -31.64 39.35 7.64
C PHE A 122 -32.69 38.25 7.69
N LYS A 123 -33.22 37.88 6.52
CA LYS A 123 -34.17 36.78 6.36
C LYS A 123 -34.10 36.26 4.93
N ASP A 124 -34.05 34.94 4.76
CA ASP A 124 -34.11 34.26 3.46
C ASP A 124 -33.06 34.77 2.45
N LEU A 125 -31.80 34.90 2.88
CA LEU A 125 -30.69 35.47 2.10
C LEU A 125 -30.93 36.93 1.68
N LYS A 126 -31.78 37.68 2.39
CA LYS A 126 -32.02 39.10 2.13
C LYS A 126 -31.86 39.92 3.39
N THR A 127 -31.13 41.03 3.27
CA THR A 127 -31.13 42.07 4.30
C THR A 127 -32.21 43.09 3.97
N TYR A 128 -33.15 43.25 4.90
CA TYR A 128 -34.21 44.25 4.82
C TYR A 128 -33.83 45.47 5.63
N ASP A 129 -33.95 46.64 5.01
CA ASP A 129 -33.56 47.89 5.60
C ASP A 129 -34.75 48.85 5.71
N PHE A 130 -35.18 49.09 6.95
CA PHE A 130 -36.33 49.93 7.27
C PHE A 130 -35.91 51.27 7.83
N VAL A 131 -36.70 52.30 7.51
CA VAL A 131 -36.59 53.64 8.08
C VAL A 131 -37.93 54.10 8.67
N ILE A 132 -37.86 54.74 9.83
CA ILE A 132 -39.01 55.20 10.60
C ILE A 132 -38.77 56.66 11.04
N PRO A 133 -39.36 57.68 10.38
CA PRO A 133 -39.15 59.07 10.74
C PRO A 133 -39.71 59.41 12.13
N SER A 134 -38.92 60.10 12.94
CA SER A 134 -39.27 60.41 14.34
C SER A 134 -40.46 61.35 14.51
N ILE A 135 -40.88 62.04 13.44
CA ILE A 135 -42.03 62.96 13.46
C ILE A 135 -43.38 62.29 13.20
N CYS A 136 -43.39 61.03 12.73
CA CYS A 136 -44.65 60.40 12.27
C CYS A 136 -44.73 58.88 12.40
N ALA A 137 -43.59 58.20 12.59
CA ALA A 137 -43.49 56.74 12.65
C ALA A 137 -44.01 56.02 11.40
N ASN A 138 -44.04 56.70 10.25
CA ASN A 138 -44.37 56.04 8.99
C ASN A 138 -43.26 55.02 8.68
N ILE A 139 -43.64 53.75 8.55
CA ILE A 139 -42.68 52.65 8.43
C ILE A 139 -42.41 52.44 6.96
N SER A 140 -41.14 52.49 6.57
CA SER A 140 -40.78 52.41 5.16
C SER A 140 -39.69 51.39 4.94
N LEU A 141 -39.85 50.54 3.94
CA LEU A 141 -38.77 49.69 3.44
C LEU A 141 -37.93 50.50 2.45
N MET A 142 -36.70 50.81 2.83
CA MET A 142 -35.75 51.54 1.99
C MET A 142 -35.17 50.63 0.92
N ASN A 143 -34.55 49.54 1.36
CA ASN A 143 -33.81 48.65 0.49
C ASN A 143 -33.96 47.18 0.89
N VAL A 144 -33.77 46.32 -0.10
CA VAL A 144 -33.61 44.88 0.10
C VAL A 144 -32.33 44.49 -0.61
N THR A 145 -31.35 44.02 0.14
CA THR A 145 -30.09 43.51 -0.43
C THR A 145 -30.14 42.00 -0.45
N GLU A 146 -30.06 41.39 -1.63
CA GLU A 146 -29.97 39.94 -1.77
C GLU A 146 -28.52 39.48 -1.61
N HIS A 147 -28.32 38.39 -0.87
CA HIS A 147 -27.05 37.75 -0.63
C HIS A 147 -26.97 36.43 -1.39
N PRO A 148 -25.80 36.08 -1.93
CA PRO A 148 -25.67 34.85 -2.67
C PRO A 148 -25.71 33.64 -1.73
N ALA A 149 -26.40 32.58 -2.15
CA ALA A 149 -26.43 31.33 -1.40
C ALA A 149 -25.04 30.67 -1.33
N PRO A 150 -24.70 29.97 -0.23
CA PRO A 150 -23.48 29.19 -0.14
C PRO A 150 -23.50 27.99 -1.11
N GLU A 151 -22.40 27.84 -1.86
CA GLU A 151 -22.18 26.72 -2.79
C GLU A 151 -21.07 25.81 -2.25
N CYS A 152 -21.40 24.55 -1.97
CA CYS A 152 -20.46 23.55 -1.44
C CYS A 152 -19.68 22.88 -2.57
N TYR A 153 -18.37 22.85 -2.46
CA TYR A 153 -17.48 22.01 -3.25
C TYR A 153 -16.45 21.37 -2.33
N LEU A 154 -16.37 20.04 -2.35
CA LEU A 154 -15.40 19.25 -1.59
C LEU A 154 -14.61 18.37 -2.56
N GLU A 155 -13.28 18.53 -2.53
CA GLU A 155 -12.35 17.64 -3.21
C GLU A 155 -11.54 16.89 -2.17
N VAL A 156 -11.43 15.57 -2.35
CA VAL A 156 -10.65 14.71 -1.46
C VAL A 156 -9.56 14.02 -2.25
N SER A 157 -8.32 14.15 -1.80
CA SER A 157 -7.16 13.62 -2.51
C SER A 157 -6.10 13.08 -1.53
N PRO A 158 -5.50 11.92 -1.83
CA PRO A 158 -5.83 10.99 -2.91
C PRO A 158 -7.14 10.21 -2.67
N GLY A 159 -7.71 9.58 -3.71
CA GLY A 159 -8.95 8.79 -3.60
C GLY A 159 -8.77 7.38 -3.02
N ARG A 160 -7.53 6.89 -2.94
CA ARG A 160 -7.15 5.63 -2.29
C ARG A 160 -5.83 5.83 -1.56
N ILE A 161 -5.73 5.38 -0.33
CA ILE A 161 -4.57 5.63 0.52
C ILE A 161 -4.36 4.52 1.56
N GLU A 162 -3.12 4.25 1.94
CA GLU A 162 -2.83 3.31 3.03
C GLU A 162 -3.20 3.92 4.39
N VAL A 163 -3.75 3.09 5.29
CA VAL A 163 -4.02 3.46 6.70
C VAL A 163 -2.82 4.13 7.36
N GLY A 164 -3.10 5.11 8.23
CA GLY A 164 -2.10 5.94 8.89
C GLY A 164 -1.67 7.17 8.09
N ASN A 165 -1.86 7.19 6.76
CA ASN A 165 -1.52 8.34 5.92
C ASN A 165 -2.69 9.34 5.79
N PRO A 166 -2.39 10.65 5.69
CA PRO A 166 -3.41 11.68 5.62
C PRO A 166 -3.97 11.88 4.21
N VAL A 167 -5.28 12.04 4.10
CA VAL A 167 -5.92 12.66 2.92
C VAL A 167 -6.17 14.14 3.15
N ILE A 168 -6.19 14.90 2.06
CA ILE A 168 -6.55 16.32 2.06
C ILE A 168 -8.04 16.44 1.74
N LEU A 169 -8.76 17.21 2.55
CA LEU A 169 -10.15 17.63 2.37
C LEU A 169 -10.13 19.11 1.98
N ASP A 170 -10.37 19.43 0.71
CA ASP A 170 -10.26 20.78 0.15
C ASP A 170 -11.66 21.35 -0.13
N LEU A 171 -12.02 22.40 0.63
CA LEU A 171 -13.25 23.18 0.47
C LEU A 171 -13.01 24.52 -0.22
N CYS A 172 -11.79 24.84 -0.63
CA CYS A 172 -11.42 26.20 -1.05
C CYS A 172 -12.13 26.69 -2.32
N LYS A 173 -12.66 25.77 -3.13
CA LYS A 173 -13.49 26.10 -4.31
C LYS A 173 -14.96 26.37 -3.97
N SER A 174 -15.38 26.16 -2.71
CA SER A 174 -16.71 26.54 -2.22
C SER A 174 -16.90 28.06 -2.28
N LYS A 175 -18.12 28.54 -2.50
CA LYS A 175 -18.44 29.97 -2.63
C LYS A 175 -19.40 30.46 -1.57
N ASN A 176 -19.32 31.77 -1.27
CA ASN A 176 -20.21 32.49 -0.35
C ASN A 176 -20.37 31.82 1.03
N TRP A 177 -19.25 31.43 1.63
CA TRP A 177 -19.23 30.71 2.90
C TRP A 177 -18.19 31.29 3.85
N VAL A 178 -18.40 31.09 5.15
CA VAL A 178 -17.45 31.43 6.23
C VAL A 178 -17.11 30.23 7.11
N LYS A 179 -18.05 29.28 7.25
CA LYS A 179 -17.91 28.07 8.07
C LYS A 179 -18.24 26.83 7.24
N GLY A 180 -17.45 25.77 7.37
CA GLY A 180 -17.66 24.46 6.77
C GLY A 180 -17.66 23.37 7.84
N VAL A 181 -18.52 22.38 7.69
CA VAL A 181 -18.63 21.22 8.58
C VAL A 181 -18.57 19.96 7.72
N ILE A 182 -17.55 19.14 7.91
CA ILE A 182 -17.33 17.88 7.19
C ILE A 182 -17.61 16.72 8.14
N LYS A 183 -18.66 15.97 7.85
CA LYS A 183 -19.00 14.72 8.54
C LYS A 183 -18.27 13.56 7.89
N VAL A 184 -17.58 12.77 8.70
CA VAL A 184 -16.87 11.57 8.25
C VAL A 184 -17.64 10.35 8.72
N SER A 185 -17.89 9.42 7.80
CA SER A 185 -18.61 8.19 8.10
C SER A 185 -17.92 6.95 7.52
N LEU A 186 -18.04 5.83 8.23
CA LEU A 186 -17.61 4.51 7.82
C LEU A 186 -18.79 3.54 8.00
N GLY A 187 -19.15 2.81 6.94
CA GLY A 187 -20.31 1.90 6.98
C GLY A 187 -21.64 2.60 7.31
N GLY A 188 -21.77 3.89 6.98
CA GLY A 188 -22.95 4.70 7.28
C GLY A 188 -23.02 5.26 8.71
N LYS A 189 -22.05 4.93 9.58
CA LYS A 189 -21.96 5.49 10.93
C LYS A 189 -21.05 6.71 10.93
N GLU A 190 -21.53 7.83 11.46
CA GLU A 190 -20.71 9.02 11.70
C GLU A 190 -19.66 8.71 12.78
N ILE A 191 -18.38 8.99 12.47
CA ILE A 191 -17.25 8.70 13.35
C ILE A 191 -16.47 9.96 13.75
N SER A 192 -16.60 11.04 12.99
CA SER A 192 -15.87 12.28 13.23
C SER A 192 -16.57 13.44 12.51
N THR A 193 -16.37 14.64 13.04
CA THR A 193 -16.78 15.90 12.41
C THR A 193 -15.60 16.85 12.42
N ILE A 194 -15.31 17.46 11.27
CA ILE A 194 -14.19 18.38 11.06
C ILE A 194 -14.75 19.74 10.66
N GLU A 195 -14.37 20.79 11.37
CA GLU A 195 -14.74 22.17 11.02
C GLU A 195 -13.64 22.82 10.17
N ALA A 196 -14.07 23.61 9.19
CA ALA A 196 -13.22 24.42 8.32
C ALA A 196 -13.72 25.86 8.26
N THR A 197 -12.83 26.80 7.96
CA THR A 197 -13.18 28.19 7.69
C THR A 197 -12.69 28.58 6.32
N LYS A 198 -13.14 29.72 5.79
CA LYS A 198 -12.67 30.21 4.49
C LYS A 198 -11.15 30.40 4.44
N ASP A 199 -10.54 30.85 5.54
CA ASP A 199 -9.09 31.05 5.65
C ASP A 199 -8.32 29.75 5.92
N ASP A 200 -8.99 28.71 6.43
CA ASP A 200 -8.46 27.37 6.70
C ASP A 200 -9.32 26.31 6.00
N CYS A 201 -9.39 26.45 4.68
CA CYS A 201 -10.28 25.68 3.82
C CYS A 201 -9.73 24.30 3.40
N LYS A 202 -8.52 23.94 3.85
CA LYS A 202 -7.91 22.63 3.63
C LYS A 202 -7.70 21.92 4.95
N LYS A 203 -8.33 20.76 5.11
CA LYS A 203 -8.19 19.91 6.30
C LYS A 203 -7.53 18.60 5.95
N THR A 204 -7.04 17.92 6.96
CA THR A 204 -6.52 16.56 6.81
C THR A 204 -7.34 15.58 7.63
N PHE A 205 -7.39 14.34 7.15
CA PHE A 205 -7.99 13.23 7.87
C PHE A 205 -7.10 12.00 7.73
N THR A 206 -6.95 11.24 8.81
CA THR A 206 -6.23 9.97 8.87
C THR A 206 -7.15 8.90 9.44
N ALA A 207 -7.06 7.68 8.92
CA ALA A 207 -7.77 6.52 9.44
C ALA A 207 -6.79 5.39 9.76
N ASN A 208 -7.09 4.63 10.80
CA ASN A 208 -6.28 3.49 11.24
C ASN A 208 -6.89 2.14 10.86
N GLU A 209 -8.10 2.15 10.27
CA GLU A 209 -8.81 0.97 9.83
C GLU A 209 -9.06 1.06 8.32
N PRO A 210 -8.92 -0.04 7.57
CA PRO A 210 -9.26 -0.06 6.16
C PRO A 210 -10.77 0.05 5.96
N GLY A 211 -11.19 0.66 4.86
CA GLY A 211 -12.58 0.80 4.48
C GLY A 211 -12.83 1.99 3.56
N ASN A 212 -14.07 2.08 3.05
CA ASN A 212 -14.52 3.21 2.25
C ASN A 212 -15.11 4.29 3.17
N TYR A 213 -14.36 5.37 3.37
CA TYR A 213 -14.75 6.51 4.18
C TYR A 213 -15.51 7.51 3.31
N LYS A 214 -16.68 7.95 3.78
CA LYS A 214 -17.51 8.95 3.11
C LYS A 214 -17.43 10.27 3.86
N PHE A 215 -17.16 11.34 3.13
CA PHE A 215 -17.09 12.72 3.61
C PHE A 215 -18.30 13.48 3.09
N GLU A 216 -19.10 14.06 3.98
CA GLU A 216 -20.24 14.92 3.66
C GLU A 216 -20.00 16.30 4.25
N ALA A 217 -19.74 17.28 3.39
CA ALA A 217 -19.51 18.66 3.80
C ALA A 217 -20.76 19.52 3.62
N THR A 218 -21.03 20.37 4.60
CA THR A 218 -22.02 21.46 4.52
C THR A 218 -21.29 22.77 4.80
N VAL A 219 -21.48 23.76 3.93
CA VAL A 219 -20.91 25.10 4.13
C VAL A 219 -22.01 26.10 4.49
N TYR A 220 -21.65 27.09 5.29
CA TYR A 220 -22.55 28.10 5.87
C TYR A 220 -22.04 29.49 5.53
N GLU A 221 -22.96 30.39 5.20
CA GLU A 221 -22.66 31.82 5.09
C GLU A 221 -22.66 32.51 6.48
N GLU A 222 -22.46 33.82 6.52
CA GLU A 222 -22.22 34.58 7.75
C GLU A 222 -23.41 34.65 8.72
N HIS A 223 -24.64 34.42 8.24
CA HIS A 223 -25.87 34.32 9.02
C HIS A 223 -26.31 32.85 9.26
N GLU A 224 -25.37 31.90 9.14
CA GLU A 224 -25.58 30.48 9.41
C GLU A 224 -26.61 29.76 8.50
N ILE A 225 -26.91 30.33 7.32
CA ILE A 225 -27.67 29.60 6.30
C ILE A 225 -26.76 28.56 5.64
N ALA A 226 -27.24 27.31 5.62
CA ALA A 226 -26.54 26.18 5.03
C ALA A 226 -26.66 26.12 3.49
N SER A 227 -25.66 25.52 2.84
CA SER A 227 -25.74 25.13 1.43
C SER A 227 -26.88 24.15 1.21
N LYS A 228 -27.61 24.31 0.10
CA LYS A 228 -28.83 23.53 -0.21
C LYS A 228 -28.65 22.01 -0.13
N ASN A 229 -27.50 21.51 -0.59
CA ASN A 229 -27.12 20.10 -0.49
C ASN A 229 -25.70 20.01 0.08
N PRO A 230 -25.40 18.96 0.87
CA PRO A 230 -24.03 18.67 1.22
C PRO A 230 -23.24 18.23 -0.03
N CYS A 231 -21.98 18.61 -0.11
CA CYS A 231 -21.06 18.07 -1.10
C CYS A 231 -20.40 16.80 -0.54
N VAL A 232 -20.28 15.77 -1.39
CA VAL A 232 -19.93 14.40 -0.96
C VAL A 232 -18.71 13.90 -1.70
N ALA A 233 -17.79 13.27 -0.99
CA ALA A 233 -16.64 12.58 -1.53
C ALA A 233 -16.38 11.27 -0.77
N SER A 234 -15.53 10.40 -1.31
CA SER A 234 -15.15 9.15 -0.65
C SER A 234 -13.71 8.79 -0.90
N VAL A 235 -13.10 8.10 0.05
CA VAL A 235 -11.73 7.58 -0.01
C VAL A 235 -11.72 6.13 0.44
N GLU A 236 -10.99 5.30 -0.30
CA GLU A 236 -10.66 3.94 0.12
C GLU A 236 -9.37 3.95 0.96
N TYR A 237 -9.50 3.68 2.25
CA TYR A 237 -8.36 3.33 3.09
C TYR A 237 -8.08 1.83 2.97
N TRP A 238 -6.85 1.46 2.62
CA TRP A 238 -6.42 0.07 2.52
C TRP A 238 -5.24 -0.21 3.45
N LYS A 239 -4.96 -1.48 3.71
CA LYS A 239 -3.84 -1.87 4.58
C LYS A 239 -3.02 -2.90 3.83
N ASN A 240 -1.74 -2.63 3.67
CA ASN A 240 -0.82 -3.54 3.01
C ASN A 240 -0.69 -4.87 3.78
N LEU A 241 -0.82 -5.99 3.07
CA LEU A 241 -0.62 -7.34 3.57
C LEU A 241 0.80 -7.81 3.25
N PRO A 242 1.42 -8.63 4.13
CA PRO A 242 2.75 -9.14 3.85
C PRO A 242 2.75 -10.08 2.63
N PRO A 243 3.84 -10.10 1.86
CA PRO A 243 3.96 -11.02 0.73
C PRO A 243 4.05 -12.48 1.18
N GLN A 244 3.82 -13.40 0.24
CA GLN A 244 4.01 -14.84 0.42
C GLN A 244 5.30 -15.28 -0.28
N CYS A 245 6.22 -15.88 0.48
CA CYS A 245 7.40 -16.53 -0.08
C CYS A 245 7.08 -17.95 -0.58
N ASP A 246 7.80 -18.37 -1.63
CA ASP A 246 7.91 -19.77 -2.08
C ASP A 246 9.39 -20.06 -2.32
N LEU A 247 9.92 -21.13 -1.73
CA LEU A 247 11.34 -21.49 -1.85
C LEU A 247 11.47 -22.93 -2.33
N LYS A 248 12.14 -23.11 -3.47
CA LYS A 248 12.54 -24.42 -4.00
C LYS A 248 14.06 -24.55 -4.01
N VAL A 249 14.56 -25.56 -3.32
CA VAL A 249 15.99 -25.87 -3.25
C VAL A 249 16.27 -27.13 -4.05
N SER A 250 17.10 -27.02 -5.09
CA SER A 250 17.40 -28.15 -5.97
C SER A 250 18.82 -28.12 -6.54
N PRO A 251 19.52 -29.28 -6.56
CA PRO A 251 19.13 -30.57 -5.98
C PRO A 251 19.38 -30.65 -4.46
N GLN A 252 18.68 -31.53 -3.75
CA GLN A 252 18.78 -31.66 -2.27
C GLN A 252 20.13 -32.19 -1.77
N LYS A 253 20.96 -32.75 -2.66
CA LYS A 253 22.27 -33.31 -2.35
C LYS A 253 23.22 -32.95 -3.49
N ILE A 254 24.38 -32.41 -3.16
CA ILE A 254 25.44 -32.05 -4.11
C ILE A 254 26.82 -32.42 -3.55
N LEU A 255 27.83 -32.48 -4.40
CA LEU A 255 29.23 -32.54 -3.97
C LEU A 255 29.80 -31.12 -3.79
N THR A 256 30.82 -30.97 -2.95
CA THR A 256 31.57 -29.70 -2.83
C THR A 256 32.00 -29.19 -4.21
N GLY A 257 31.77 -27.90 -4.46
CA GLY A 257 32.07 -27.23 -5.73
C GLY A 257 30.99 -27.38 -6.83
N GLU A 258 29.95 -28.19 -6.62
CA GLU A 258 28.78 -28.23 -7.50
C GLU A 258 27.83 -27.06 -7.20
N GLU A 259 26.98 -26.74 -8.16
CA GLU A 259 26.02 -25.64 -8.07
C GLU A 259 24.70 -26.14 -7.48
N ILE A 260 24.18 -25.39 -6.50
CA ILE A 260 22.81 -25.50 -6.00
C ILE A 260 21.98 -24.33 -6.58
N THR A 261 20.72 -24.61 -6.93
CA THR A 261 19.75 -23.58 -7.33
C THR A 261 18.75 -23.36 -6.19
N LEU A 262 18.64 -22.09 -5.78
CA LEU A 262 17.64 -21.58 -4.85
C LEU A 262 16.64 -20.75 -5.65
N ASP A 263 15.46 -21.30 -5.87
CA ASP A 263 14.44 -20.73 -6.75
C ASP A 263 13.30 -20.16 -5.90
N ALA A 264 13.12 -18.85 -5.96
CA ALA A 264 12.03 -18.13 -5.29
C ALA A 264 10.98 -17.57 -6.25
N SER A 265 10.94 -18.05 -7.49
CA SER A 265 10.06 -17.56 -8.56
C SER A 265 8.56 -17.68 -8.26
N GLY A 266 8.17 -18.58 -7.35
CA GLY A 266 6.77 -18.71 -6.90
C GLY A 266 6.36 -17.70 -5.82
N SER A 267 7.28 -16.86 -5.33
CA SER A 267 6.96 -15.83 -4.35
C SER A 267 6.07 -14.75 -4.98
N SER A 268 5.10 -14.26 -4.23
CA SER A 268 4.11 -13.29 -4.74
C SER A 268 3.61 -12.37 -3.64
N ASP A 269 3.12 -11.20 -4.06
CA ASP A 269 2.41 -10.25 -3.22
C ASP A 269 0.92 -10.25 -3.61
N PRO A 270 -0.02 -10.42 -2.67
CA PRO A 270 -1.46 -10.43 -2.99
C PRO A 270 -2.02 -9.10 -3.54
N GLU A 271 -1.42 -7.96 -3.21
CA GLU A 271 -1.95 -6.62 -3.48
C GLU A 271 -1.06 -5.79 -4.41
N GLY A 272 0.21 -6.19 -4.55
CA GLY A 272 1.22 -5.41 -5.25
C GLY A 272 2.27 -6.25 -5.96
N LYS A 273 3.52 -5.79 -5.90
CA LYS A 273 4.68 -6.43 -6.51
C LYS A 273 5.77 -6.62 -5.49
N LEU A 274 6.58 -7.66 -5.67
CA LEU A 274 7.79 -7.82 -4.90
C LEU A 274 8.85 -6.80 -5.33
N LYS A 275 9.42 -6.09 -4.34
CA LYS A 275 10.65 -5.32 -4.48
C LYS A 275 11.87 -6.23 -4.59
N GLY A 276 11.79 -7.43 -4.00
CA GLY A 276 12.82 -8.44 -4.12
C GLY A 276 12.68 -9.58 -3.12
N VAL A 277 13.66 -10.47 -3.13
CA VAL A 277 13.78 -11.55 -2.15
C VAL A 277 15.17 -11.53 -1.53
N LYS A 278 15.27 -11.93 -0.26
CA LYS A 278 16.53 -12.09 0.47
C LYS A 278 16.70 -13.55 0.86
N PHE A 279 17.77 -14.16 0.34
CA PHE A 279 18.24 -15.47 0.78
C PHE A 279 19.28 -15.31 1.88
N THR A 280 19.17 -16.11 2.94
CA THR A 280 20.19 -16.27 3.98
C THR A 280 20.56 -17.75 4.07
N ILE A 281 21.78 -18.08 3.68
CA ILE A 281 22.31 -19.45 3.66
C ILE A 281 23.11 -19.67 4.95
N LYS A 282 22.78 -20.74 5.69
CA LYS A 282 23.37 -21.09 6.98
C LYS A 282 23.92 -22.50 6.99
N SER A 283 25.00 -22.70 7.73
CA SER A 283 25.54 -24.02 8.13
C SER A 283 26.03 -23.86 9.57
N ASP A 284 27.34 -23.80 9.81
CA ASP A 284 27.93 -23.36 11.09
C ASP A 284 27.91 -21.83 11.24
N GLY A 285 26.71 -21.25 11.25
CA GLY A 285 26.47 -19.80 11.18
C GLY A 285 26.05 -19.34 9.79
N VAL A 286 25.98 -18.01 9.58
CA VAL A 286 25.63 -17.43 8.28
C VAL A 286 26.80 -17.57 7.32
N VAL A 287 26.57 -18.30 6.24
CA VAL A 287 27.54 -18.51 5.16
C VAL A 287 27.44 -17.38 4.14
N GLU A 288 26.21 -17.00 3.78
CA GLU A 288 25.98 -15.95 2.78
C GLU A 288 24.60 -15.32 2.94
N GLU A 289 24.49 -14.03 2.64
CA GLU A 289 23.23 -13.34 2.42
C GLU A 289 23.19 -12.75 1.01
N LYS A 290 22.08 -12.98 0.29
CA LYS A 290 21.91 -12.51 -1.08
C LYS A 290 20.52 -11.92 -1.29
N THR A 291 20.48 -10.65 -1.68
CA THR A 291 19.24 -10.00 -2.14
C THR A 291 19.15 -10.02 -3.66
N ILE A 292 17.98 -10.38 -4.19
CA ILE A 292 17.65 -10.31 -5.61
C ILE A 292 16.41 -9.43 -5.77
N SER A 293 16.57 -8.29 -6.46
CA SER A 293 15.51 -7.30 -6.66
C SER A 293 14.67 -7.51 -7.92
N GLU A 294 15.09 -8.44 -8.80
CA GLU A 294 14.44 -8.64 -10.10
C GLU A 294 14.07 -10.12 -10.34
N ALA A 295 12.93 -10.33 -10.99
CA ALA A 295 12.52 -11.66 -11.43
C ALA A 295 13.57 -12.27 -12.37
N PRO A 296 13.80 -13.60 -12.35
CA PRO A 296 12.94 -14.63 -11.78
C PRO A 296 13.22 -14.98 -10.30
N TYR A 297 13.98 -14.17 -9.55
CA TYR A 297 14.29 -14.44 -8.14
C TYR A 297 15.01 -15.78 -7.90
N VAL A 298 15.94 -16.12 -8.80
CA VAL A 298 16.73 -17.35 -8.74
C VAL A 298 18.16 -17.04 -8.34
N TYR A 299 18.66 -17.73 -7.30
CA TYR A 299 20.05 -17.66 -6.89
C TYR A 299 20.78 -18.99 -7.11
N LYS A 300 21.99 -18.92 -7.69
CA LYS A 300 22.88 -20.05 -7.90
C LYS A 300 24.08 -19.91 -6.98
N PHE A 301 24.30 -20.91 -6.14
CA PHE A 301 25.36 -20.89 -5.13
C PHE A 301 26.27 -22.13 -5.28
N LYS A 302 27.56 -21.99 -4.95
CA LYS A 302 28.55 -23.08 -5.04
C LYS A 302 29.28 -23.24 -3.70
N PRO A 303 28.81 -24.14 -2.82
CA PRO A 303 29.43 -24.34 -1.51
C PRO A 303 30.81 -25.00 -1.63
N SER A 304 31.77 -24.46 -0.88
CA SER A 304 33.15 -24.97 -0.81
C SER A 304 33.37 -25.98 0.32
N LYS A 305 32.50 -25.99 1.34
CA LYS A 305 32.59 -26.88 2.49
C LYS A 305 31.46 -27.90 2.49
N ALA A 306 31.79 -29.14 2.83
CA ALA A 306 30.80 -30.19 3.07
C ALA A 306 30.04 -29.92 4.37
N GLY A 307 28.81 -30.41 4.45
CA GLY A 307 27.93 -30.26 5.61
C GLY A 307 26.46 -30.06 5.23
N SER A 308 25.62 -29.93 6.24
CA SER A 308 24.21 -29.59 6.09
C SER A 308 24.05 -28.07 5.99
N TYR A 309 23.28 -27.63 5.01
CA TYR A 309 22.96 -26.21 4.79
C TYR A 309 21.46 -25.99 4.95
N LYS A 310 21.10 -24.91 5.62
CA LYS A 310 19.74 -24.37 5.73
C LYS A 310 19.68 -23.07 4.92
N VAL A 311 18.59 -22.88 4.19
CA VAL A 311 18.30 -21.68 3.42
C VAL A 311 17.05 -21.06 4.00
N GLU A 312 17.14 -19.80 4.39
CA GLU A 312 16.01 -18.97 4.80
C GLU A 312 15.75 -17.95 3.69
N LEU A 313 14.48 -17.77 3.33
CA LEU A 313 14.02 -16.83 2.31
C LEU A 313 13.01 -15.88 2.92
N VAL A 314 13.17 -14.59 2.67
CA VAL A 314 12.17 -13.55 2.95
C VAL A 314 11.86 -12.81 1.65
N ALA A 315 10.59 -12.73 1.28
CA ALA A 315 10.12 -11.87 0.20
C ALA A 315 9.80 -10.47 0.76
N ILE A 316 10.11 -9.43 0.00
CA ILE A 316 9.92 -8.03 0.38
C ILE A 316 9.08 -7.36 -0.69
N ASP A 317 7.99 -6.71 -0.30
CA ASP A 317 7.10 -5.98 -1.20
C ASP A 317 7.59 -4.56 -1.51
N ASP A 318 6.84 -3.85 -2.35
CA ASP A 318 7.11 -2.47 -2.75
C ASP A 318 6.79 -1.42 -1.68
N HIS A 319 6.25 -1.84 -0.53
CA HIS A 319 5.98 -1.04 0.67
C HIS A 319 6.94 -1.38 1.83
N ASP A 320 8.03 -2.10 1.55
CA ASP A 320 9.06 -2.51 2.51
C ASP A 320 8.57 -3.45 3.63
N VAL A 321 7.44 -4.13 3.43
CA VAL A 321 6.95 -5.20 4.33
C VAL A 321 7.54 -6.54 3.91
N SER A 322 7.94 -7.33 4.90
CA SER A 322 8.56 -8.64 4.71
C SER A 322 7.58 -9.78 4.95
N SER A 323 7.69 -10.84 4.16
CA SER A 323 6.99 -12.10 4.40
C SER A 323 7.45 -12.76 5.70
N SER A 324 6.71 -13.78 6.14
CA SER A 324 7.30 -14.81 7.02
C SER A 324 8.46 -15.52 6.32
N THR A 325 9.36 -16.14 7.09
CA THR A 325 10.50 -16.88 6.52
C THR A 325 10.06 -18.20 5.90
N CYS A 326 10.45 -18.44 4.66
CA CYS A 326 10.42 -19.76 4.02
C CYS A 326 11.75 -20.47 4.25
N GLU A 327 11.72 -21.79 4.49
CA GLU A 327 12.91 -22.56 4.80
C GLU A 327 13.10 -23.71 3.81
N GLY A 328 14.36 -23.97 3.47
CA GLY A 328 14.79 -25.13 2.71
C GLY A 328 16.12 -25.66 3.24
N SER A 329 16.49 -26.86 2.84
CA SER A 329 17.77 -27.45 3.21
C SER A 329 18.38 -28.21 2.05
N TYR A 330 19.69 -28.39 2.08
CA TYR A 330 20.41 -29.30 1.18
C TYR A 330 21.70 -29.78 1.85
N ASN A 331 22.23 -30.91 1.38
CA ASN A 331 23.45 -31.51 1.91
C ASN A 331 24.59 -31.42 0.89
N VAL A 332 25.75 -30.98 1.36
CA VAL A 332 26.98 -30.92 0.56
C VAL A 332 27.90 -32.03 1.01
N LEU A 333 28.18 -32.98 0.14
CA LEU A 333 29.08 -34.09 0.42
C LEU A 333 30.51 -33.74 0.02
N ARG A 334 31.45 -34.24 0.81
CA ARG A 334 32.87 -34.18 0.46
C ARG A 334 33.16 -35.02 -0.80
N ARG A 335 34.06 -34.52 -1.65
CA ARG A 335 34.56 -35.27 -2.81
C ARG A 335 35.65 -36.29 -2.44
N GLY A 336 36.60 -35.89 -1.61
CA GLY A 336 37.80 -36.66 -1.33
C GLY A 336 37.82 -37.33 0.04
N PHE A 337 38.31 -38.57 0.08
CA PHE A 337 38.44 -39.38 1.30
C PHE A 337 39.79 -40.09 1.29
N PHE A 338 40.48 -40.07 2.42
CA PHE A 338 41.53 -41.06 2.65
C PHE A 338 40.87 -42.40 2.92
N LEU A 339 41.49 -43.48 2.45
CA LEU A 339 41.01 -44.83 2.70
C LEU A 339 42.13 -45.71 3.24
N ALA A 340 41.76 -46.69 4.05
CA ALA A 340 42.65 -47.76 4.49
C ALA A 340 41.99 -49.11 4.26
N GLU A 341 42.74 -50.08 3.75
CA GLU A 341 42.24 -51.42 3.43
C GLU A 341 43.16 -52.48 4.06
N THR A 342 42.55 -53.45 4.73
CA THR A 342 43.21 -54.66 5.20
C THR A 342 42.29 -55.86 5.06
N GLY A 343 42.83 -57.08 5.11
CA GLY A 343 42.07 -58.28 4.81
C GLY A 343 42.95 -59.50 4.65
N ILE A 344 42.48 -60.48 3.88
CA ILE A 344 43.24 -61.68 3.55
C ILE A 344 43.19 -61.85 2.04
N MET A 345 44.35 -62.08 1.43
CA MET A 345 44.49 -62.41 0.01
C MET A 345 45.19 -63.75 -0.15
N SER A 346 44.64 -64.62 -1.01
CA SER A 346 45.20 -65.93 -1.34
C SER A 346 45.57 -65.99 -2.81
N GLN A 347 46.65 -66.68 -3.11
CA GLN A 347 47.09 -67.04 -4.45
C GLN A 347 47.02 -68.57 -4.60
N ALA A 348 46.79 -69.08 -5.82
CA ALA A 348 46.89 -70.52 -6.09
C ALA A 348 48.37 -70.97 -5.99
N ASP A 349 48.60 -72.18 -5.49
CA ASP A 349 49.89 -72.65 -4.92
C ASP A 349 50.28 -71.88 -3.64
N PRO A 350 49.84 -72.36 -2.46
CA PRO A 350 49.16 -71.52 -1.48
C PRO A 350 50.07 -70.48 -0.83
N ARG A 351 50.02 -69.25 -1.35
CA ARG A 351 50.53 -68.04 -0.69
C ARG A 351 49.38 -67.25 -0.08
N LEU A 352 49.54 -66.86 1.17
CA LEU A 352 48.58 -66.08 1.94
C LEU A 352 49.20 -64.73 2.31
N PHE A 353 48.48 -63.64 2.09
CA PHE A 353 48.94 -62.28 2.35
C PHE A 353 47.95 -61.49 3.23
N LEU A 354 48.50 -60.65 4.11
CA LEU A 354 47.80 -59.61 4.87
C LEU A 354 48.10 -58.25 4.20
N PRO A 355 47.20 -57.73 3.35
CA PRO A 355 47.33 -56.38 2.83
C PRO A 355 47.25 -55.32 3.93
N LEU A 356 48.17 -54.37 3.91
CA LEU A 356 48.10 -53.09 4.61
C LEU A 356 48.21 -51.98 3.56
N ARG A 357 47.06 -51.46 3.14
CA ARG A 357 46.95 -50.55 2.00
C ARG A 357 46.29 -49.25 2.41
N PHE A 358 46.79 -48.14 1.86
CA PHE A 358 46.29 -46.79 2.11
C PHE A 358 46.13 -46.08 0.78
N GLY A 359 45.12 -45.23 0.67
CA GLY A 359 44.83 -44.58 -0.58
C GLY A 359 44.04 -43.30 -0.43
N TYR A 360 43.73 -42.73 -1.58
CA TYR A 360 42.84 -41.59 -1.70
C TYR A 360 41.75 -41.91 -2.71
N GLN A 361 40.50 -41.74 -2.30
CA GLN A 361 39.33 -41.90 -3.14
C GLN A 361 38.68 -40.55 -3.40
N TYR A 362 38.32 -40.31 -4.66
CA TYR A 362 37.68 -39.10 -5.13
C TYR A 362 36.33 -39.43 -5.79
N ARG A 363 35.26 -38.78 -5.32
CA ARG A 363 33.92 -38.83 -5.94
C ARG A 363 33.88 -37.90 -7.15
N ILE A 364 33.69 -38.49 -8.33
CA ILE A 364 33.49 -37.77 -9.59
C ILE A 364 32.08 -37.15 -9.59
N ASN A 365 31.09 -37.96 -9.22
CA ASN A 365 29.71 -37.55 -8.93
C ASN A 365 29.16 -38.42 -7.78
N GLN A 366 27.86 -38.41 -7.54
CA GLN A 366 27.26 -39.15 -6.42
C GLN A 366 27.47 -40.67 -6.50
N ASN A 367 27.59 -41.23 -7.71
CA ASN A 367 27.65 -42.68 -7.92
C ASN A 367 29.04 -43.16 -8.32
N TYR A 368 29.84 -42.35 -9.01
CA TYR A 368 31.13 -42.76 -9.54
C TYR A 368 32.30 -42.22 -8.72
N ARG A 369 33.28 -43.09 -8.48
CA ARG A 369 34.47 -42.79 -7.69
C ARG A 369 35.72 -43.30 -8.39
N VAL A 370 36.85 -42.66 -8.16
CA VAL A 370 38.19 -43.13 -8.54
C VAL A 370 39.05 -43.21 -7.30
N ALA A 371 39.89 -44.23 -7.17
CA ALA A 371 40.82 -44.33 -6.06
C ALA A 371 42.22 -44.72 -6.51
N GLY A 372 43.22 -44.07 -5.94
CA GLY A 372 44.61 -44.52 -5.97
C GLY A 372 44.94 -45.19 -4.64
N VAL A 373 45.46 -46.41 -4.65
CA VAL A 373 45.76 -47.19 -3.43
C VAL A 373 47.18 -47.72 -3.50
N LEU A 374 47.96 -47.52 -2.44
CA LEU A 374 49.32 -48.02 -2.30
C LEU A 374 49.42 -48.91 -1.06
N GLY A 375 50.23 -49.95 -1.09
CA GLY A 375 50.53 -50.67 0.15
C GLY A 375 51.29 -51.96 0.01
N TYR A 376 51.65 -52.52 1.17
CA TYR A 376 52.39 -53.77 1.29
C TYR A 376 51.45 -54.93 1.56
N ASN A 377 51.80 -56.10 1.03
CA ASN A 377 51.10 -57.35 1.25
C ASN A 377 52.03 -58.24 2.07
N ILE A 378 51.79 -58.35 3.38
CA ILE A 378 52.65 -59.11 4.29
C ILE A 378 52.38 -60.60 4.08
N LYS A 379 53.40 -61.36 3.67
CA LYS A 379 53.29 -62.82 3.49
C LYS A 379 53.10 -63.51 4.85
N ILE A 380 52.00 -64.26 5.00
CA ILE A 380 51.66 -65.03 6.22
C ILE A 380 52.00 -66.52 6.05
N LYS A 381 51.82 -67.08 4.84
CA LYS A 381 52.03 -68.51 4.55
C LYS A 381 52.46 -68.71 3.09
N GLY A 382 53.34 -69.69 2.82
CA GLY A 382 53.84 -70.08 1.50
C GLY A 382 55.01 -71.07 1.61
N SER A 383 55.27 -71.91 0.60
CA SER A 383 56.29 -72.98 0.63
C SER A 383 57.73 -72.45 0.83
N SER A 384 58.56 -73.25 1.50
CA SER A 384 59.84 -72.90 2.12
C SER A 384 61.06 -72.81 1.20
N ASP A 385 60.89 -72.83 -0.13
CA ASP A 385 62.00 -72.67 -1.08
C ASP A 385 62.05 -71.27 -1.75
N GLU A 386 61.17 -70.34 -1.35
CA GLU A 386 61.09 -68.97 -1.88
C GLU A 386 61.00 -67.91 -0.78
N ASP A 387 62.03 -67.81 0.06
CA ASP A 387 62.28 -66.59 0.85
C ASP A 387 62.53 -65.36 -0.04
N GLU A 388 62.75 -65.57 -1.35
CA GLU A 388 63.03 -64.52 -2.32
C GLU A 388 61.79 -63.72 -2.77
N TYR A 389 60.57 -64.29 -2.72
CA TYR A 389 59.33 -63.59 -3.16
C TYR A 389 58.94 -62.42 -2.22
N GLY A 390 59.44 -62.38 -0.99
CA GLY A 390 59.27 -61.23 -0.09
C GLY A 390 57.81 -60.78 0.17
N ASN A 391 57.65 -59.48 0.44
CA ASN A 391 56.38 -58.81 0.69
C ASN A 391 56.04 -57.89 -0.50
N PRO A 392 55.06 -58.26 -1.34
CA PRO A 392 54.71 -57.47 -2.51
C PRO A 392 54.24 -56.06 -2.17
N PHE A 393 54.75 -55.07 -2.90
CA PHE A 393 54.20 -53.71 -2.90
C PHE A 393 53.18 -53.56 -4.03
N THR A 394 52.11 -52.82 -3.77
CA THR A 394 51.02 -52.61 -4.72
C THR A 394 50.78 -51.13 -4.96
N ALA A 395 50.46 -50.81 -6.22
CA ALA A 395 50.01 -49.49 -6.62
C ALA A 395 48.82 -49.62 -7.57
N ASP A 396 47.63 -49.28 -7.10
CA ASP A 396 46.35 -49.52 -7.76
C ASP A 396 45.70 -48.22 -8.19
N LEU A 397 45.08 -48.24 -9.37
CA LEU A 397 44.13 -47.23 -9.83
C LEU A 397 42.80 -47.92 -10.13
N LEU A 398 41.76 -47.55 -9.39
CA LEU A 398 40.47 -48.23 -9.37
C LEU A 398 39.34 -47.25 -9.67
N PHE A 399 38.40 -47.65 -10.51
CA PHE A 399 37.14 -46.95 -10.74
C PHE A 399 35.99 -47.73 -10.11
N PHE A 400 35.11 -47.03 -9.42
CA PHE A 400 33.98 -47.63 -8.71
C PHE A 400 32.65 -47.02 -9.16
N TYR A 401 31.63 -47.86 -9.24
CA TYR A 401 30.23 -47.48 -9.28
C TYR A 401 29.58 -47.89 -7.95
N GLN A 402 29.06 -46.90 -7.23
CA GLN A 402 28.47 -47.03 -5.90
C GLN A 402 27.29 -46.05 -5.76
N PRO A 403 26.08 -46.43 -6.23
CA PRO A 403 24.89 -45.59 -6.10
C PRO A 403 24.34 -45.55 -4.67
N GLU A 404 24.52 -46.63 -3.90
CA GLU A 404 24.06 -46.75 -2.52
C GLU A 404 25.12 -47.47 -1.67
N ARG A 405 24.70 -48.46 -0.87
CA ARG A 405 25.57 -49.22 0.03
C ARG A 405 26.45 -50.24 -0.68
N PHE A 406 26.04 -50.72 -1.85
CA PHE A 406 26.82 -51.66 -2.64
C PHE A 406 27.73 -50.92 -3.63
N PHE A 407 28.97 -51.40 -3.77
CA PHE A 407 29.88 -50.94 -4.81
C PHE A 407 30.43 -52.09 -5.63
N ILE A 408 30.65 -51.79 -6.91
CA ILE A 408 31.51 -52.58 -7.79
C ILE A 408 32.62 -51.66 -8.30
N GLY A 409 33.78 -52.23 -8.54
CA GLY A 409 34.88 -51.51 -9.13
C GLY A 409 35.77 -52.39 -9.97
N ALA A 410 36.46 -51.75 -10.90
CA ALA A 410 37.48 -52.39 -11.70
C ALA A 410 38.62 -51.40 -11.93
N GLY A 411 39.80 -51.91 -12.24
CA GLY A 411 40.93 -51.06 -12.53
C GLY A 411 42.18 -51.85 -12.83
N THR A 412 43.31 -51.18 -12.69
CA THR A 412 44.62 -51.75 -12.92
C THR A 412 45.50 -51.55 -11.71
N GLY A 413 46.42 -52.45 -11.44
CA GLY A 413 47.39 -52.25 -10.38
C GLY A 413 48.71 -52.93 -10.66
N LEU A 414 49.78 -52.39 -10.09
CA LEU A 414 51.09 -53.02 -10.12
C LEU A 414 51.20 -53.99 -8.95
N TRP A 415 51.76 -55.17 -9.18
CA TRP A 415 52.25 -56.09 -8.16
C TRP A 415 53.77 -56.10 -8.26
N LEU A 416 54.45 -55.44 -7.31
CA LEU A 416 55.89 -55.26 -7.33
C LEU A 416 56.52 -56.19 -6.30
N VAL A 417 57.30 -57.14 -6.79
CA VAL A 417 58.00 -58.14 -6.00
C VAL A 417 59.48 -58.10 -6.36
N LYS A 418 60.34 -58.58 -5.46
CA LYS A 418 61.77 -58.70 -5.73
C LYS A 418 61.96 -59.57 -6.98
N ASN A 419 62.53 -58.98 -8.03
CA ASN A 419 62.81 -59.58 -9.35
C ASN A 419 61.60 -59.82 -10.28
N GLU A 420 60.36 -59.53 -9.87
CA GLU A 420 59.16 -59.74 -10.69
C GLU A 420 58.14 -58.61 -10.50
N ASN A 421 57.70 -58.00 -11.60
CA ASN A 421 56.68 -56.97 -11.59
C ASN A 421 55.56 -57.34 -12.55
N ASN A 422 54.32 -57.38 -12.05
CA ASN A 422 53.14 -57.63 -12.87
C ASN A 422 52.26 -56.39 -12.93
N LEU A 423 51.68 -56.15 -14.10
CA LEU A 423 50.50 -55.32 -14.23
C LEU A 423 49.30 -56.25 -14.10
N ASP A 424 48.34 -55.90 -13.27
CA ASP A 424 47.16 -56.71 -12.99
C ASP A 424 45.88 -55.95 -13.34
N PHE A 425 44.90 -56.67 -13.88
CA PHE A 425 43.50 -56.26 -13.89
C PHE A 425 42.86 -56.60 -12.54
N ILE A 426 42.19 -55.62 -11.93
CA ILE A 426 41.59 -55.76 -10.61
C ILE A 426 40.08 -55.61 -10.74
N VAL A 427 39.33 -56.50 -10.07
CA VAL A 427 37.89 -56.36 -9.83
C VAL A 427 37.63 -56.35 -8.34
N LYS A 428 36.76 -55.46 -7.88
CA LYS A 428 36.30 -55.40 -6.49
C LYS A 428 34.78 -55.33 -6.43
N ALA A 429 34.20 -55.95 -5.42
CA ALA A 429 32.82 -55.74 -5.03
C ALA A 429 32.74 -55.61 -3.51
N GLY A 430 31.83 -54.81 -2.99
CA GLY A 430 31.74 -54.61 -1.55
C GLY A 430 30.45 -53.96 -1.10
N TYR A 431 30.27 -53.92 0.22
CA TYR A 431 29.07 -53.44 0.87
C TYR A 431 29.42 -52.58 2.08
N GLU A 432 28.77 -51.41 2.17
CA GLU A 432 28.86 -50.47 3.28
C GLU A 432 28.14 -51.03 4.51
N VAL A 433 28.91 -51.27 5.57
CA VAL A 433 28.39 -51.77 6.85
C VAL A 433 28.15 -50.65 7.86
N TYR A 434 28.84 -49.53 7.71
CA TYR A 434 28.68 -48.35 8.58
C TYR A 434 29.08 -47.09 7.82
N TYR A 435 28.36 -45.99 8.01
CA TYR A 435 28.71 -44.71 7.38
C TYR A 435 28.31 -43.51 8.23
N THR A 436 29.22 -42.54 8.28
CA THR A 436 29.05 -41.18 8.82
C THR A 436 29.73 -40.20 7.87
N ASP A 437 29.57 -38.90 8.09
CA ASP A 437 30.24 -37.88 7.26
C ASP A 437 31.77 -37.94 7.29
N ASN A 438 32.34 -38.57 8.34
CA ASN A 438 33.79 -38.64 8.56
C ASN A 438 34.39 -40.05 8.43
N LEU A 439 33.59 -41.12 8.48
CA LEU A 439 34.06 -42.50 8.46
C LEU A 439 33.05 -43.40 7.76
N GLY A 440 33.53 -44.22 6.81
CA GLY A 440 32.74 -45.28 6.20
C GLY A 440 33.46 -46.62 6.32
N VAL A 441 32.80 -47.64 6.85
CA VAL A 441 33.35 -48.99 6.95
C VAL A 441 32.65 -49.87 5.92
N TYR A 442 33.44 -50.58 5.13
CA TYR A 442 32.94 -51.45 4.06
C TYR A 442 33.61 -52.81 4.15
N LEU A 443 32.84 -53.86 3.85
CA LEU A 443 33.39 -55.17 3.53
C LEU A 443 33.62 -55.24 2.03
N PHE A 444 34.74 -55.85 1.60
CA PHE A 444 35.03 -56.00 0.18
C PHE A 444 35.56 -57.41 -0.15
N LEU A 445 35.33 -57.80 -1.39
CA LEU A 445 35.98 -58.90 -2.09
C LEU A 445 36.80 -58.31 -3.24
N GLU A 446 37.94 -58.93 -3.52
CA GLU A 446 38.89 -58.50 -4.54
C GLU A 446 39.38 -59.71 -5.32
N GLY A 447 39.39 -59.58 -6.65
CA GLY A 447 40.08 -60.47 -7.57
C GLY A 447 41.12 -59.69 -8.35
N ARG A 448 42.34 -60.21 -8.44
CA ARG A 448 43.47 -59.59 -9.12
C ARG A 448 44.07 -60.60 -10.11
N ILE A 449 44.09 -60.22 -11.38
CA ILE A 449 44.39 -61.08 -12.52
C ILE A 449 45.58 -60.47 -13.28
N PRO A 450 46.77 -61.11 -13.30
CA PRO A 450 47.92 -60.57 -14.02
C PRO A 450 47.67 -60.52 -15.53
N TYR A 451 48.09 -59.43 -16.18
CA TYR A 451 48.15 -59.34 -17.64
C TYR A 451 49.31 -60.21 -18.13
N VAL A 452 49.03 -61.47 -18.46
CA VAL A 452 50.04 -62.39 -19.00
C VAL A 452 50.15 -62.19 -20.51
N ASN A 453 51.37 -62.17 -21.05
CA ASN A 453 51.55 -62.44 -22.49
C ASN A 453 51.06 -63.86 -22.75
N PHE A 454 49.99 -64.00 -23.54
CA PHE A 454 49.35 -65.29 -23.86
C PHE A 454 50.27 -66.30 -24.57
N ASP A 455 51.48 -65.89 -24.97
CA ASP A 455 52.45 -66.71 -25.72
C ASP A 455 53.45 -67.51 -24.86
N GLU A 456 53.60 -67.22 -23.55
CA GLU A 456 54.49 -68.02 -22.69
C GLU A 456 53.70 -68.86 -21.68
N LYS A 457 53.68 -70.19 -21.90
CA LYS A 457 53.37 -71.18 -20.87
C LYS A 457 54.40 -71.08 -19.76
N SER A 458 54.20 -70.18 -18.82
CA SER A 458 54.89 -70.17 -17.55
C SER A 458 53.85 -70.08 -16.43
N ASP A 459 54.12 -70.74 -15.31
CA ASP A 459 53.32 -70.77 -14.08
C ASP A 459 53.13 -69.37 -13.41
N ARG A 460 53.28 -68.27 -14.17
CA ARG A 460 53.48 -66.91 -13.69
C ARG A 460 52.20 -66.05 -13.66
N GLY A 461 51.08 -66.60 -14.12
CA GLY A 461 49.80 -65.90 -14.25
C GLY A 461 48.77 -66.27 -13.17
N VAL A 462 49.15 -66.36 -11.90
CA VAL A 462 48.23 -66.85 -10.86
C VAL A 462 47.30 -65.75 -10.36
N VAL A 463 45.99 -65.99 -10.49
CA VAL A 463 44.92 -65.12 -9.96
C VAL A 463 44.98 -65.06 -8.44
N LEU A 464 44.97 -63.85 -7.88
CA LEU A 464 44.78 -63.63 -6.46
C LEU A 464 43.30 -63.32 -6.17
N PHE A 465 42.78 -63.88 -5.09
CA PHE A 465 41.44 -63.58 -4.59
C PHE A 465 41.52 -63.31 -3.10
N GLY A 466 40.71 -62.37 -2.62
CA GLY A 466 40.73 -61.99 -1.23
C GLY A 466 39.55 -61.15 -0.84
N GLY A 467 39.54 -60.75 0.42
CA GLY A 467 38.52 -59.86 0.95
C GLY A 467 38.93 -59.31 2.29
N GLY A 468 38.22 -58.29 2.73
CA GLY A 468 38.59 -57.59 3.95
C GLY A 468 37.71 -56.41 4.28
N VAL A 469 38.28 -55.50 5.06
CA VAL A 469 37.62 -54.29 5.53
C VAL A 469 38.32 -53.07 4.94
N ARG A 470 37.50 -52.13 4.46
CA ARG A 470 37.90 -50.80 4.02
C ARG A 470 37.33 -49.77 4.99
N PHE A 471 38.14 -48.77 5.34
CA PHE A 471 37.79 -47.62 6.18
C PHE A 471 37.88 -46.31 5.40
#